data_AF-A0A1V5KTP9-F1
#
_entry.id   AF-A0A1V5KTP9-F1
#
_cell.length_a   1.000
_cell.length_b   1.000
_cell.length_c   1.000
_cell.angle_alpha   90.00
_cell.angle_beta   90.00
_cell.angle_gamma   90.00
#
_symmetry.space_group_name_H-M   'P 1'
#
loop_
_entity.id
_entity.type
_entity.pdbx_description
1 polymer ?
#
loop_
_entity_poly.entity_id
_entity_poly.type
_entity_poly.pdbx_seq_one_letter_code
_entity_poly.pdbx_strand_id
1 'polypeptide(L)'
;MTFDARLGGPKHPVVFDVLQDWSTHEDRAIRYYSGMATYAIRFDLASMKRGRLWLDLGQVREMAAVRLNGNELGVVWKKPYRVEISAAVQAKNNELEITVANLWPNRLIGDAALPAEEQITWSTYKPFAADTPLLPSGLLGPVTLWLSEEKP
;
A
#
# COMPACT_ATOMS: atom_id res chain seq x y z
N MET A 1 5.14 1.10 8.67
CA MET A 1 5.13 1.24 7.21
C MET A 1 6.46 1.86 6.77
N THR A 2 7.03 1.38 5.68
CA THR A 2 8.32 1.85 5.15
C THR A 2 8.15 2.31 3.72
N PHE A 3 8.80 3.43 3.36
CA PHE A 3 8.80 4.02 2.01
C PHE A 3 10.22 4.00 1.43
N ASP A 4 10.35 4.14 0.11
CA ASP A 4 11.66 4.38 -0.51
C ASP A 4 12.08 5.85 -0.32
N ALA A 5 13.04 6.10 0.56
CA ALA A 5 13.57 7.44 0.85
C ALA A 5 14.23 8.09 -0.38
N ARG A 6 14.71 7.30 -1.35
CA ARG A 6 15.30 7.84 -2.60
C ARG A 6 14.24 8.49 -3.50
N LEU A 7 12.97 8.12 -3.31
CA LEU A 7 11.81 8.67 -4.02
C LEU A 7 11.08 9.75 -3.21
N GLY A 8 11.71 10.28 -2.16
CA GLY A 8 11.15 11.35 -1.33
C GLY A 8 10.22 10.88 -0.23
N GLY A 9 10.20 9.57 0.07
CA GLY A 9 9.51 9.05 1.24
C GLY A 9 10.28 9.33 2.56
N PRO A 10 9.62 9.16 3.72
CA PRO A 10 10.28 9.25 5.02
C PRO A 10 11.52 8.35 5.14
N LYS A 11 12.57 8.83 5.82
CA LYS A 11 13.83 8.08 6.03
C LYS A 11 13.70 6.93 7.03
N HIS A 12 12.70 6.98 7.90
CA HIS A 12 12.45 5.99 8.93
C HIS A 12 11.03 5.43 8.79
N PRO A 13 10.78 4.20 9.26
CA PRO A 13 9.43 3.65 9.27
C PRO A 13 8.45 4.56 10.04
N VAL A 14 7.25 4.70 9.49
CA VAL A 14 6.15 5.47 10.08
C VAL A 14 5.05 4.53 10.55
N VAL A 15 4.46 4.83 11.71
CA VAL A 15 3.34 4.06 12.27
C VAL A 15 2.03 4.71 11.83
N PHE A 16 1.13 3.89 11.30
CA PHE A 16 -0.24 4.29 10.95
C PHE A 16 -1.18 3.51 11.88
N ASP A 17 -1.84 4.20 12.81
CA ASP A 17 -2.81 3.57 13.71
C ASP A 17 -4.07 3.15 12.95
N VAL A 18 -4.41 3.88 11.89
CA VAL A 18 -5.53 3.59 10.99
C VAL A 18 -5.05 3.69 9.55
N LEU A 19 -5.55 2.80 8.70
CA LEU A 19 -5.34 2.89 7.25
C LEU A 19 -5.98 4.17 6.73
N GLN A 20 -5.24 4.94 5.94
CA GLN A 20 -5.68 6.21 5.39
C GLN A 20 -5.06 6.44 4.01
N ASP A 21 -5.69 7.34 3.26
CA ASP A 21 -5.15 7.86 2.00
C ASP A 21 -3.85 8.63 2.27
N TRP A 22 -2.78 8.31 1.55
CA TRP A 22 -1.51 9.03 1.67
C TRP A 22 -1.65 10.50 1.28
N SER A 23 -2.47 10.79 0.27
CA SER A 23 -2.62 12.15 -0.30
C SER A 23 -3.24 13.18 0.65
N THR A 24 -3.80 12.73 1.78
CA THR A 24 -4.37 13.58 2.83
C THR A 24 -3.47 13.68 4.07
N HIS A 25 -2.33 12.98 4.08
CA HIS A 25 -1.42 12.96 5.23
C HIS A 25 -0.80 14.34 5.49
N GLU A 26 -0.50 14.67 6.75
CA GLU A 26 0.10 15.95 7.13
C GLU A 26 1.56 16.08 6.68
N ASP A 27 2.36 15.01 6.85
CA ASP A 27 3.72 14.92 6.33
C ASP A 27 3.73 14.97 4.80
N ARG A 28 4.40 15.98 4.25
CA ARG A 28 4.57 16.19 2.80
C ARG A 28 5.30 15.05 2.12
N ALA A 29 6.24 14.38 2.79
CA ALA A 29 6.98 13.24 2.24
C ALA A 29 6.06 12.06 1.95
N ILE A 30 4.97 11.92 2.71
CA ILE A 30 3.93 10.92 2.50
C ILE A 30 2.84 11.45 1.56
N ARG A 31 2.40 12.70 1.76
CA ARG A 31 1.35 13.34 0.96
C ARG A 31 1.60 13.28 -0.54
N TYR A 32 2.82 13.60 -0.94
CA TYR A 32 3.25 13.64 -2.34
C TYR A 32 4.05 12.40 -2.74
N TYR A 33 3.97 11.32 -1.96
CA TYR A 33 4.73 10.12 -2.27
C TYR A 33 4.23 9.45 -3.56
N SER A 34 5.15 9.09 -4.45
CA SER A 34 4.92 8.16 -5.54
C SER A 34 5.99 7.09 -5.55
N GLY A 35 5.57 5.83 -5.58
CA GLY A 35 6.47 4.68 -5.50
C GLY A 35 5.85 3.52 -4.74
N MET A 36 6.70 2.72 -4.11
CA MET A 36 6.30 1.57 -3.31
C MET A 36 6.40 1.86 -1.82
N ALA A 37 5.37 1.49 -1.07
CA ALA A 37 5.40 1.51 0.39
C ALA A 37 4.96 0.15 0.95
N THR A 38 5.67 -0.33 1.97
CA THR A 38 5.40 -1.62 2.60
C THR A 38 4.77 -1.43 3.97
N TYR A 39 3.54 -1.93 4.11
CA TYR A 39 2.88 -2.12 5.38
C TYR A 39 3.32 -3.45 5.98
N ALA A 40 3.57 -3.48 7.28
CA ALA A 40 3.91 -4.68 8.00
C ALA A 40 3.12 -4.72 9.31
N ILE A 41 2.53 -5.87 9.61
CA ILE A 41 1.78 -6.09 10.86
C ILE A 41 1.92 -7.55 11.30
N ARG A 42 1.84 -7.77 12.62
CA ARG A 42 1.67 -9.10 13.20
C ARG A 42 0.26 -9.30 13.69
N PHE A 43 -0.32 -10.47 13.44
CA PHE A 43 -1.67 -10.78 13.91
C PHE A 43 -1.84 -12.25 14.31
N ASP A 44 -2.76 -12.48 15.22
CA ASP A 44 -3.23 -13.79 15.65
C ASP A 44 -4.63 -14.04 15.09
N LEU A 45 -4.94 -15.30 14.77
CA LEU A 45 -6.30 -15.69 14.43
C LEU A 45 -7.08 -15.98 15.70
N ALA A 46 -8.29 -15.42 15.82
CA ALA A 46 -9.19 -15.73 16.92
C ALA A 46 -9.58 -17.23 16.96
N SER A 47 -9.72 -17.84 15.77
CA SER A 47 -9.94 -19.28 15.62
C SER A 47 -9.47 -19.75 14.24
N MET A 48 -8.78 -20.88 14.19
CA MET A 48 -8.51 -21.58 12.92
C MET A 48 -9.82 -22.19 12.41
N LYS A 49 -10.40 -21.61 11.36
CA LYS A 49 -11.58 -22.15 10.70
C LYS A 49 -11.16 -23.12 9.59
N ARG A 50 -11.95 -24.18 9.38
CA ARG A 50 -11.83 -25.05 8.21
C ARG A 50 -12.42 -24.32 7.00
N GLY A 51 -11.77 -24.40 5.85
CA GLY A 51 -12.21 -23.75 4.61
C GLY A 51 -11.09 -22.96 3.95
N ARG A 52 -11.41 -22.26 2.84
CA ARG A 52 -10.47 -21.36 2.18
C ARG A 52 -10.51 -20.00 2.85
N LEU A 53 -9.36 -19.54 3.33
CA LEU A 53 -9.23 -18.22 3.95
C LEU A 53 -8.62 -17.27 2.93
N TRP A 54 -9.27 -16.12 2.75
CA TRP A 54 -8.85 -15.06 1.86
C TRP A 54 -8.52 -13.81 2.67
N LEU A 55 -7.45 -13.11 2.29
CA LEU A 55 -7.16 -11.77 2.73
C LEU A 55 -7.77 -10.80 1.71
N ASP A 56 -8.78 -10.05 2.12
CA ASP A 56 -9.37 -8.97 1.32
C ASP A 56 -8.73 -7.65 1.75
N LEU A 57 -8.07 -6.97 0.81
CA LEU A 57 -7.39 -5.71 1.06
C LEU A 57 -8.35 -4.50 1.02
N GLY A 58 -9.62 -4.71 0.66
CA GLY A 58 -10.60 -3.65 0.50
C GLY A 58 -10.22 -2.71 -0.65
N GLN A 59 -9.90 -1.46 -0.31
CA GLN A 59 -9.50 -0.45 -1.28
C GLN A 59 -7.98 -0.27 -1.32
N VAL A 60 -7.42 -0.50 -2.51
CA VAL A 60 -6.00 -0.32 -2.82
C VAL A 60 -5.87 0.69 -3.96
N ARG A 61 -4.89 1.59 -3.86
CA ARG A 61 -4.53 2.58 -4.89
C ARG A 61 -3.03 2.47 -5.20
N GLU A 62 -2.61 1.75 -6.24
CA GLU A 62 -3.42 1.06 -7.28
C GLU A 62 -3.26 -0.46 -7.29
N MET A 63 -2.12 -0.99 -6.84
CA MET A 63 -1.86 -2.42 -6.77
C MET A 63 -1.07 -2.80 -5.52
N ALA A 64 -1.19 -4.05 -5.10
CA ALA A 64 -0.52 -4.55 -3.90
C ALA A 64 0.09 -5.95 -4.13
N ALA A 65 1.33 -6.13 -3.68
CA ALA A 65 1.95 -7.44 -3.51
C ALA A 65 1.77 -7.88 -2.06
N VAL A 66 1.37 -9.14 -1.84
CA VAL A 66 1.11 -9.68 -0.51
C VAL A 66 2.11 -10.77 -0.17
N ARG A 67 2.71 -10.69 1.02
CA ARG A 67 3.58 -11.71 1.59
C ARG A 67 3.11 -12.07 3.00
N LEU A 68 3.01 -13.36 3.30
CA LEU A 68 2.57 -13.85 4.61
C LEU A 68 3.53 -14.93 5.12
N ASN A 69 4.09 -14.73 6.31
CA ASN A 69 5.04 -15.65 6.94
C ASN A 69 6.22 -16.00 5.99
N GLY A 70 6.70 -15.00 5.25
CA GLY A 70 7.75 -15.16 4.23
C GLY A 70 7.29 -15.68 2.87
N ASN A 71 6.06 -16.16 2.73
CA ASN A 71 5.53 -16.70 1.46
C ASN A 71 4.93 -15.58 0.59
N GLU A 72 5.39 -15.44 -0.65
CA GLU A 72 4.79 -14.54 -1.64
C GLU A 72 3.46 -15.12 -2.14
N LEU A 73 2.36 -14.39 -1.93
CA LEU A 73 1.00 -14.84 -2.27
C LEU A 73 0.45 -14.20 -3.55
N GLY A 74 1.30 -13.42 -4.24
CA GLY A 74 1.00 -12.80 -5.52
C GLY A 74 0.69 -11.30 -5.43
N VAL A 75 0.30 -10.76 -6.58
CA VAL A 75 0.05 -9.33 -6.81
C VAL A 75 -1.38 -9.13 -7.26
N VAL A 76 -2.11 -8.27 -6.55
CA VAL A 76 -3.48 -7.86 -6.89
C VAL A 76 -3.47 -6.46 -7.50
N TRP A 77 -3.96 -6.35 -8.73
CA TRP A 77 -3.93 -5.11 -9.53
C TRP A 77 -5.31 -4.71 -10.06
N LYS A 78 -6.34 -5.52 -9.82
CA LYS A 78 -7.74 -5.19 -10.12
C LYS A 78 -8.65 -5.76 -9.04
N LYS A 79 -9.86 -5.21 -8.96
CA LYS A 79 -10.90 -5.74 -8.06
C LYS A 79 -11.37 -7.14 -8.48
N PRO A 80 -11.73 -8.00 -7.50
CA PRO A 80 -11.51 -7.81 -6.05
C PRO A 80 -10.01 -7.96 -5.68
N TYR A 81 -9.52 -7.11 -4.77
CA TYR A 81 -8.13 -7.16 -4.27
C TYR A 81 -7.98 -8.23 -3.19
N ARG A 82 -8.02 -9.50 -3.61
CA ARG A 82 -8.01 -10.66 -2.71
C ARG A 82 -6.90 -11.64 -3.05
N VAL A 83 -6.27 -12.21 -2.02
CA VAL A 83 -5.35 -13.34 -2.14
C VAL A 83 -5.78 -14.46 -1.20
N GLU A 84 -5.62 -15.70 -1.63
CA GLU A 84 -5.85 -16.85 -0.77
C GLU A 84 -4.65 -17.01 0.18
N ILE A 85 -4.91 -17.18 1.47
CA ILE A 85 -3.86 -17.31 2.50
C ILE A 85 -3.88 -18.66 3.22
N SER A 86 -4.80 -19.56 2.86
CA SER A 86 -5.08 -20.83 3.55
C SER A 86 -3.83 -21.66 3.81
N ALA A 87 -2.90 -21.71 2.85
CA ALA A 87 -1.69 -22.53 2.93
C ALA A 87 -0.54 -21.89 3.72
N ALA A 88 -0.60 -20.58 3.96
CA ALA A 88 0.50 -19.82 4.58
C ALA A 88 0.16 -19.34 6.01
N VAL A 89 -1.12 -19.21 6.34
CA VAL A 89 -1.58 -18.68 7.62
C VAL A 89 -1.38 -19.68 8.77
N GLN A 90 -1.04 -19.17 9.95
CA GLN A 90 -0.85 -19.88 11.19
C GLN A 90 -1.84 -19.39 12.25
N ALA A 91 -1.97 -20.11 13.37
CA ALA A 91 -2.86 -19.70 14.45
C ALA A 91 -2.41 -18.39 15.13
N LYS A 92 -1.09 -18.18 15.26
CA LYS A 92 -0.49 -17.05 15.96
C LYS A 92 0.75 -16.53 15.24
N ASN A 93 1.16 -15.31 15.58
CA ASN A 93 2.38 -14.65 15.13
C ASN A 93 2.50 -14.57 13.60
N ASN A 94 1.38 -14.38 12.90
CA ASN A 94 1.44 -14.22 11.46
C ASN A 94 2.09 -12.89 11.11
N GLU A 95 3.14 -12.92 10.29
CA GLU A 95 3.81 -11.74 9.76
C GLU A 95 3.24 -11.44 8.38
N LEU A 96 2.43 -10.39 8.30
CA LEU A 96 1.84 -9.92 7.06
C LEU A 96 2.59 -8.70 6.57
N GLU A 97 3.00 -8.75 5.30
CA GLU A 97 3.52 -7.62 4.57
C GLU A 97 2.68 -7.35 3.33
N ILE A 98 2.35 -6.09 3.11
CA ILE A 98 1.62 -5.63 1.93
C ILE A 98 2.41 -4.47 1.33
N THR A 99 2.98 -4.69 0.14
CA THR A 99 3.68 -3.64 -0.59
C THR A 99 2.75 -3.04 -1.62
N VAL A 100 2.38 -1.77 -1.45
CA VAL A 100 1.51 -1.03 -2.35
C VAL A 100 2.33 -0.16 -3.28
N ALA A 101 1.97 -0.16 -4.57
CA ALA A 101 2.49 0.79 -5.56
C ALA A 101 1.37 1.70 -6.05
N ASN A 102 1.63 3.01 -6.08
CA ASN A 102 0.75 4.01 -6.68
C ASN A 102 1.34 4.59 -7.98
N LEU A 103 0.72 5.66 -8.49
CA LEU A 103 1.13 6.35 -9.71
C LEU A 103 2.04 7.55 -9.42
N TRP A 104 2.82 7.96 -10.41
CA TRP A 104 3.71 9.15 -10.37
C TRP A 104 3.08 10.55 -10.22
N PRO A 105 1.78 10.81 -10.53
CA PRO A 105 1.23 12.16 -10.48
C PRO A 105 1.44 12.89 -9.16
N ASN A 106 1.29 12.23 -8.00
CA ASN A 106 1.42 12.92 -6.71
C ASN A 106 2.83 13.48 -6.48
N ARG A 107 3.88 12.74 -6.84
CA ARG A 107 5.25 13.25 -6.75
C ARG A 107 5.52 14.36 -7.76
N LEU A 108 5.02 14.22 -9.00
CA LEU A 108 5.12 15.27 -10.02
C LEU A 108 4.42 16.57 -9.59
N ILE A 109 3.24 16.48 -8.99
CA ILE A 109 2.49 17.61 -8.42
C ILE A 109 3.27 18.24 -7.27
N GLY A 110 3.82 17.43 -6.37
CA GLY A 110 4.63 17.91 -5.25
C GLY A 110 5.90 18.63 -5.70
N ASP A 111 6.56 18.13 -6.73
CA ASP A 111 7.77 18.71 -7.32
C ASP A 111 7.51 20.00 -8.09
N ALA A 112 6.32 20.14 -8.69
CA ALA A 112 5.94 21.36 -9.41
C ALA A 112 5.91 22.62 -8.51
N ALA A 113 5.85 22.44 -7.19
CA ALA A 113 5.92 23.53 -6.20
C ALA A 113 7.35 23.87 -5.74
N LEU A 114 8.36 23.12 -6.19
CA LEU A 114 9.74 23.20 -5.69
C LEU A 114 10.70 23.80 -6.74
N PRO A 115 11.80 24.45 -6.30
CA PRO A 115 12.94 24.78 -7.16
C PRO A 115 13.48 23.53 -7.87
N ALA A 116 14.05 23.69 -9.06
CA ALA A 116 14.46 22.58 -9.92
C ALA A 116 15.49 21.65 -9.25
N GLU A 117 16.34 22.20 -8.37
CA GLU A 117 17.40 21.49 -7.66
C GLU A 117 16.86 20.60 -6.52
N GLU A 118 15.63 20.85 -6.07
CA GLU A 118 14.94 20.09 -5.03
C GLU A 118 13.93 19.08 -5.61
N GLN A 119 13.70 19.10 -6.92
CA GLN A 119 12.80 18.15 -7.60
C GLN A 119 13.42 16.75 -7.64
N ILE A 120 12.59 15.75 -7.37
CA ILE A 120 12.99 14.32 -7.40
C ILE A 120 12.76 13.75 -8.79
N THR A 121 11.70 14.21 -9.45
CA THR A 121 11.25 13.72 -10.75
C THR A 121 11.73 14.62 -11.87
N TRP A 122 11.96 14.01 -13.03
CA TRP A 122 12.24 14.72 -14.26
C TRP A 122 11.40 14.11 -15.39
N SER A 123 10.81 14.98 -16.21
CA SER A 123 10.04 14.59 -17.40
C SER A 123 10.12 15.69 -18.45
N THR A 124 10.21 15.31 -19.72
CA THR A 124 10.18 16.24 -20.86
C THR A 124 8.81 16.91 -21.03
N TYR A 125 7.74 16.24 -20.58
CA TYR A 125 6.39 16.75 -20.56
C TYR A 125 5.90 16.91 -19.12
N LYS A 126 5.42 18.10 -18.76
CA LYS A 126 4.97 18.46 -17.41
C LYS A 126 3.45 18.76 -17.40
N PRO A 127 2.59 17.73 -17.34
CA PRO A 127 1.13 17.91 -17.39
C PRO A 127 0.50 18.39 -16.08
N PHE A 128 1.26 18.43 -14.99
CA PHE A 128 0.75 18.71 -13.64
C PHE A 128 1.33 20.01 -13.08
N ALA A 129 0.48 20.79 -12.42
CA ALA A 129 0.84 22.01 -11.70
C ALA A 129 0.74 21.79 -10.18
N ALA A 130 1.30 22.71 -9.39
CA ALA A 130 1.35 22.61 -7.93
C ALA A 130 -0.03 22.57 -7.25
N ASP A 131 -1.06 23.10 -7.91
CA ASP A 131 -2.45 23.16 -7.45
C ASP A 131 -3.32 22.04 -8.06
N THR A 132 -2.75 21.17 -8.90
CA THR A 132 -3.49 20.02 -9.43
C THR A 132 -3.93 19.11 -8.28
N PRO A 133 -5.19 18.66 -8.25
CA PRO A 133 -5.67 17.75 -7.21
C PRO A 133 -4.85 16.46 -7.15
N LEU A 134 -4.50 16.05 -5.92
CA LEU A 134 -3.80 14.78 -5.70
C LEU A 134 -4.71 13.58 -5.96
N LEU A 135 -4.10 12.48 -6.38
CA LEU A 135 -4.77 11.20 -6.55
C LEU A 135 -4.75 10.42 -5.24
N PRO A 136 -5.88 9.78 -4.86
CA PRO A 136 -5.89 8.85 -3.74
C PRO A 136 -4.81 7.79 -3.87
N SER A 137 -4.11 7.46 -2.78
CA SER A 137 -2.96 6.56 -2.81
C SER A 137 -2.85 5.70 -1.56
N GLY A 138 -2.36 4.48 -1.73
CA GLY A 138 -2.03 3.57 -0.62
C GLY A 138 -3.02 2.44 -0.36
N LEU A 139 -2.89 1.83 0.82
CA LEU A 139 -3.83 0.85 1.34
C LEU A 139 -4.87 1.57 2.20
N LEU A 140 -6.08 1.73 1.65
CA LEU A 140 -7.19 2.44 2.31
C LEU A 140 -8.06 1.48 3.12
N GLY A 141 -8.06 0.20 2.76
CA GLY A 141 -8.81 -0.84 3.48
C GLY A 141 -10.33 -0.75 3.30
N PRO A 142 -11.11 -1.32 4.24
CA PRO A 142 -10.62 -2.12 5.37
C PRO A 142 -9.96 -3.41 4.91
N VAL A 143 -8.92 -3.86 5.63
CA VAL A 143 -8.31 -5.18 5.41
C VAL A 143 -9.01 -6.19 6.29
N THR A 144 -9.54 -7.26 5.68
CA THR A 144 -10.39 -8.24 6.37
C THR A 144 -10.07 -9.67 5.96
N LEU A 145 -10.39 -10.61 6.83
CA LEU A 145 -10.30 -12.04 6.54
C LEU A 145 -11.68 -12.56 6.11
N TRP A 146 -11.73 -13.22 4.95
CA TRP A 146 -12.94 -13.78 4.37
C TRP A 146 -12.84 -15.31 4.31
N LEU A 147 -13.79 -16.00 4.94
CA LEU A 147 -13.93 -17.44 4.81
C LEU A 147 -14.84 -17.75 3.62
N SER A 148 -14.36 -18.56 2.67
CA SER A 148 -15.18 -19.14 1.61
C SER A 148 -15.39 -20.63 1.86
N GLU A 149 -16.64 -21.08 1.78
CA GLU A 149 -17.00 -22.50 1.82
C GLU A 149 -17.00 -23.14 0.42
N GLU A 150 -16.87 -22.37 -0.66
CA GLU A 150 -16.93 -22.89 -2.04
C GLU A 150 -15.62 -22.78 -2.84
N LYS A 151 -15.44 -23.75 -3.76
CA LYS A 151 -14.46 -23.71 -4.87
C LYS A 151 -15.09 -22.93 -6.04
N PRO A 152 -14.32 -22.08 -6.76
CA PRO A 152 -14.78 -21.46 -7.99
C PRO A 152 -14.99 -22.50 -9.10
#